data_AF-A0A2K0WS25-F1
#
_entry.id   AF-A0A2K0WS25-F1
#
_cell.length_a   1.000
_cell.length_b   1.000
_cell.length_c   1.000
_cell.angle_alpha   90.00
_cell.angle_beta   90.00
_cell.angle_gamma   90.00
#
_symmetry.space_group_name_H-M   'P 1'
#
loop_
_entity.id
_entity.type
_entity.pdbx_description
1 polymer ?
#
loop_
_entity_poly.entity_id
_entity_poly.type
_entity_poly.pdbx_seq_one_letter_code
_entity_poly.pdbx_strand_id
1 'polypeptide(L)'
;MKQALQKKRQLQQKSMQHFSVRTLEDEREQGRRICAGRRDKQVAPLPTSLSASVLDPFQSLAVNSKRLQTLLNDFNARQAPEPVFSVEDDFQNFQSVFRSGLVDPALLNAVMLSLAFTANGGVINKECLLYRGQAIQHIRERISMPDKVVSESTIGAILLLVGVEARLGTTSQVQLHMGAIQYLLNACEPVVVNLTQGIKRAIFWYVNR
;
A
#
# COMPACT_ATOMS: atom_id res chain seq x y z
N MET A 1 -50.98 13.96 -20.10
CA MET A 1 -49.61 13.84 -19.55
C MET A 1 -49.55 13.66 -18.03
N LYS A 2 -50.41 14.31 -17.21
CA LYS A 2 -50.32 14.26 -15.73
C LYS A 2 -50.55 12.89 -15.07
N GLN A 3 -51.40 12.02 -15.66
CA GLN A 3 -51.71 10.70 -15.09
C GLN A 3 -50.55 9.68 -15.20
N ALA A 4 -49.68 9.81 -16.21
CA ALA A 4 -48.56 8.90 -16.41
C ALA A 4 -47.46 9.08 -15.34
N LEU A 5 -47.22 10.32 -14.89
CA LEU A 5 -46.27 10.59 -13.81
C LEU A 5 -46.77 10.06 -12.45
N GLN A 6 -48.08 10.09 -12.22
CA GLN A 6 -48.67 9.64 -10.95
C GLN A 6 -48.58 8.12 -10.80
N LYS A 7 -48.80 7.37 -11.89
CA LYS A 7 -48.57 5.91 -11.91
C LYS A 7 -47.10 5.53 -11.67
N LYS A 8 -46.15 6.29 -12.22
CA LYS A 8 -44.71 6.03 -12.03
C LYS A 8 -44.28 6.25 -10.56
N ARG A 9 -44.81 7.29 -9.90
CA ARG A 9 -44.54 7.56 -8.46
C ARG A 9 -45.10 6.47 -7.54
N GLN A 10 -46.32 5.97 -7.80
CA GLN A 10 -46.91 4.89 -6.99
C GLN A 10 -46.15 3.56 -7.12
N LEU A 11 -45.60 3.26 -8.31
CA LEU A 11 -44.77 2.07 -8.53
C LEU A 11 -43.42 2.17 -7.81
N GLN A 12 -42.76 3.33 -7.84
CA GLN A 12 -41.54 3.55 -7.06
C GLN A 12 -41.79 3.46 -5.55
N GLN A 13 -42.92 3.98 -5.06
CA GLN A 13 -43.26 3.92 -3.63
C GLN A 13 -43.53 2.48 -3.14
N LYS A 14 -44.14 1.63 -3.97
CA LYS A 14 -44.28 0.19 -3.68
C LYS A 14 -42.95 -0.56 -3.75
N SER A 15 -42.03 -0.14 -4.62
CA SER A 15 -40.69 -0.75 -4.73
C SER A 15 -39.76 -0.44 -3.55
N MET A 16 -40.05 0.60 -2.76
CA MET A 16 -39.22 0.99 -1.60
C MET A 16 -39.57 0.27 -0.29
N GLN A 17 -40.52 -0.68 -0.31
CA GLN A 17 -40.95 -1.42 0.88
C GLN A 17 -39.92 -2.44 1.42
N HIS A 18 -38.79 -2.64 0.72
CA HIS A 18 -37.71 -3.54 1.15
C HIS A 18 -36.45 -2.83 1.68
N PHE A 19 -36.41 -1.50 1.66
CA PHE A 19 -35.29 -0.74 2.21
C PHE A 19 -35.71 -0.03 3.50
N SER A 20 -35.34 -0.58 4.66
CA SER A 20 -35.33 0.18 5.90
C SER A 20 -34.00 0.93 6.00
N VAL A 21 -34.04 2.25 5.86
CA VAL A 21 -32.90 3.11 6.21
C VAL A 21 -32.89 3.21 7.74
N ARG A 22 -31.95 2.50 8.38
CA ARG A 22 -31.70 2.67 9.81
C ARG A 22 -30.76 3.86 10.01
N THR A 23 -31.24 4.88 10.72
CA THR A 23 -30.41 5.95 11.24
C THR A 23 -29.78 5.52 12.57
N LEU A 24 -28.60 6.05 12.88
CA LEU A 24 -27.76 5.69 14.05
C LEU A 24 -28.44 5.91 15.42
N GLU A 25 -29.64 6.50 15.45
CA GLU A 25 -30.41 6.73 16.67
C GLU A 25 -31.34 5.55 17.04
N ASP A 26 -31.70 4.69 16.09
CA ASP A 26 -32.58 3.52 16.34
C ASP A 26 -31.88 2.36 17.09
N GLU A 27 -30.54 2.37 17.20
CA GLU A 27 -29.80 1.31 17.91
C GLU A 27 -29.79 1.46 19.43
N ARG A 28 -30.24 2.61 19.98
CA ARG A 28 -30.21 2.85 21.42
C ARG A 28 -31.48 2.42 22.17
N GLU A 29 -32.61 2.21 21.50
CA GLU A 29 -33.87 1.85 22.18
C GLU A 29 -34.18 0.34 22.21
N GLN A 30 -33.52 -0.48 21.38
CA GLN A 30 -33.77 -1.93 21.34
C GLN A 30 -33.07 -2.72 22.47
N GLY A 31 -32.20 -2.08 23.26
CA GLY A 31 -31.34 -2.74 24.27
C GLY A 31 -31.99 -3.01 25.63
N ARG A 32 -33.28 -2.69 25.84
CA ARG A 32 -33.88 -2.73 27.21
C ARG A 32 -35.11 -3.58 27.41
N ARG A 33 -35.53 -4.40 26.45
CA ARG A 33 -36.62 -5.35 26.68
C ARG A 33 -36.29 -6.69 26.03
N ILE A 34 -36.00 -7.67 26.88
CA ILE A 34 -36.60 -9.02 26.93
C ILE A 34 -35.61 -9.96 27.65
N CYS A 35 -35.86 -10.18 28.93
CA CYS A 35 -35.41 -11.37 29.65
C CYS A 35 -36.58 -12.35 29.70
N ALA A 36 -36.40 -13.55 29.14
CA ALA A 36 -36.92 -14.86 29.59
C ALA A 36 -37.23 -15.77 28.38
N GLY A 37 -36.61 -16.96 28.36
CA GLY A 37 -37.15 -18.11 27.60
C GLY A 37 -36.14 -18.93 26.78
N ARG A 38 -35.50 -19.90 27.43
CA ARG A 38 -34.82 -21.10 26.92
C ARG A 38 -35.25 -21.59 25.50
N ARG A 39 -34.26 -21.90 24.64
CA ARG A 39 -34.04 -23.25 24.07
C ARG A 39 -32.79 -23.31 23.18
N ASP A 40 -32.00 -24.37 23.42
CA ASP A 40 -30.79 -24.77 22.69
C ASP A 40 -30.97 -24.86 21.17
N LYS A 41 -30.10 -24.15 20.44
CA LYS A 41 -29.44 -24.63 19.21
C LYS A 41 -28.05 -23.99 19.18
N GLN A 42 -27.02 -24.78 19.50
CA GLN A 42 -25.63 -24.42 19.22
C GLN A 42 -25.47 -24.26 17.70
N VAL A 43 -25.52 -23.02 17.23
CA VAL A 43 -24.92 -22.61 15.97
C VAL A 43 -23.69 -21.82 16.37
N ALA A 44 -22.53 -22.37 16.03
CA ALA A 44 -21.24 -21.75 16.30
C ALA A 44 -21.28 -20.27 15.86
N PRO A 45 -20.78 -19.33 16.67
CA PRO A 45 -20.71 -17.95 16.23
C PRO A 45 -19.78 -17.90 15.02
N LEU A 46 -20.29 -17.46 13.88
CA LEU A 46 -19.43 -17.01 12.79
C LEU A 46 -18.48 -15.97 13.37
N PRO A 47 -17.16 -16.06 13.10
CA PRO A 47 -16.23 -15.07 13.57
C PRO A 47 -16.58 -13.72 12.94
N THR A 48 -17.23 -12.87 13.73
CA THR A 48 -17.29 -11.43 13.50
C THR A 48 -15.87 -10.90 13.42
N SER A 49 -15.58 -10.18 12.33
CA SER A 49 -14.37 -9.39 12.11
C SER A 49 -13.11 -10.21 11.77
N LEU A 50 -12.86 -10.39 10.47
CA LEU A 50 -11.50 -10.53 9.94
C LEU A 50 -10.79 -9.17 10.05
N SER A 51 -10.44 -8.78 11.28
CA SER A 51 -9.56 -7.65 11.53
C SER A 51 -8.21 -8.18 11.99
N ALA A 52 -7.16 -7.68 11.33
CA ALA A 52 -5.75 -8.07 11.45
C ALA A 52 -5.41 -9.43 10.82
N SER A 53 -5.32 -9.47 9.48
CA SER A 53 -4.27 -10.27 8.88
C SER A 53 -2.94 -9.75 9.45
N VAL A 54 -2.33 -10.52 10.34
CA VAL A 54 -0.95 -10.28 10.73
C VAL A 54 -0.16 -10.30 9.42
N LEU A 55 0.36 -9.14 8.99
CA LEU A 55 1.11 -8.99 7.73
C LEU A 55 2.25 -10.02 7.61
N ASP A 56 2.65 -10.56 8.76
CA ASP A 56 3.71 -11.53 8.91
C ASP A 56 3.46 -12.44 10.12
N PRO A 57 2.64 -13.49 9.97
CA PRO A 57 2.27 -14.38 11.07
C PRO A 57 3.48 -15.11 11.68
N PHE A 58 4.57 -15.21 10.92
CA PHE A 58 5.77 -15.98 11.26
C PHE A 58 6.99 -15.11 11.59
N GLN A 59 6.86 -13.78 11.67
CA GLN A 59 7.98 -12.86 11.89
C GLN A 59 9.12 -13.04 10.87
N SER A 60 8.76 -13.34 9.62
CA SER A 60 9.65 -13.61 8.48
C SER A 60 10.10 -12.35 7.74
N LEU A 61 9.46 -11.20 7.97
CA LEU A 61 9.84 -9.96 7.33
C LEU A 61 11.16 -9.42 7.89
N ALA A 62 11.96 -8.81 7.01
CA ALA A 62 13.23 -8.18 7.38
C ALA A 62 13.07 -6.87 8.19
N VAL A 63 11.84 -6.49 8.56
CA VAL A 63 11.52 -5.27 9.31
C VAL A 63 10.47 -5.56 10.37
N ASN A 64 10.28 -4.62 11.31
CA ASN A 64 9.26 -4.76 12.35
C ASN A 64 7.85 -4.69 11.75
N SER A 65 7.17 -5.84 11.65
CA SER A 65 5.85 -5.99 11.04
C SER A 65 4.75 -5.19 11.73
N LYS A 66 4.85 -4.96 13.05
CA LYS A 66 3.92 -4.07 13.77
C LYS A 66 4.12 -2.62 13.37
N ARG A 67 5.37 -2.17 13.27
CA ARG A 67 5.69 -0.80 12.84
C ARG A 67 5.26 -0.56 11.39
N LEU A 68 5.47 -1.53 10.50
CA LEU A 68 4.96 -1.50 9.13
C LEU A 68 3.44 -1.33 9.12
N GLN A 69 2.71 -2.13 9.92
CA GLN A 69 1.26 -2.02 10.03
C GLN A 69 0.81 -0.65 10.54
N THR A 70 1.51 -0.07 11.53
CA THR A 70 1.23 1.29 12.01
C THR A 70 1.40 2.31 10.89
N LEU A 71 2.50 2.24 10.15
CA LEU A 71 2.80 3.17 9.06
C LEU A 71 1.83 3.04 7.88
N LEU A 72 1.38 1.83 7.55
CA LEU A 72 0.36 1.59 6.52
C LEU A 72 -1.03 2.09 6.90
N ASN A 73 -1.28 2.28 8.20
CA ASN A 73 -2.51 2.87 8.72
C ASN A 73 -2.39 4.38 8.97
N ASP A 74 -1.21 4.97 8.78
CA ASP A 74 -0.98 6.40 8.92
C ASP A 74 -1.56 7.17 7.72
N PHE A 75 -2.38 8.17 8.01
CA PHE A 75 -3.07 8.95 6.98
C PHE A 75 -2.11 9.75 6.10
N ASN A 76 -1.07 10.36 6.69
CA ASN A 76 -0.10 11.15 5.94
C ASN A 76 0.72 10.23 5.03
N ALA A 77 1.12 9.06 5.53
CA ALA A 77 1.83 8.06 4.74
C ALA A 77 1.01 7.55 3.53
N ARG A 78 -0.31 7.44 3.65
CA ARG A 78 -1.22 7.08 2.55
C ARG A 78 -1.39 8.17 1.48
N GLN A 79 -1.15 9.43 1.84
CA GLN A 79 -1.22 10.55 0.90
C GLN A 79 0.11 10.86 0.22
N ALA A 80 1.15 10.04 0.44
CA ALA A 80 2.45 10.25 -0.16
C ALA A 80 2.33 10.29 -1.70
N PRO A 81 2.80 11.34 -2.38
CA PRO A 81 2.67 11.52 -3.82
C PRO A 81 3.67 10.67 -4.63
N GLU A 82 4.07 9.50 -4.13
CA GLU A 82 5.08 8.70 -4.82
C GLU A 82 4.52 8.04 -6.10
N PRO A 83 5.17 8.21 -7.25
CA PRO A 83 4.73 7.65 -8.52
C PRO A 83 4.79 6.11 -8.55
N VAL A 84 5.55 5.49 -7.63
CA VAL A 84 5.57 4.03 -7.45
C VAL A 84 4.28 3.53 -6.78
N PHE A 85 3.61 4.36 -5.97
CA PHE A 85 2.43 4.01 -5.17
C PHE A 85 1.12 4.65 -5.65
N SER A 86 1.19 5.57 -6.61
CA SER A 86 -0.01 6.17 -7.20
C SER A 86 -0.67 5.20 -8.18
N VAL A 87 -1.65 4.45 -7.67
CA VAL A 87 -2.73 3.84 -8.45
C VAL A 87 -4.02 4.52 -7.98
N GLU A 88 -4.83 4.96 -8.94
CA GLU A 88 -6.02 5.80 -8.79
C GLU A 88 -7.18 5.20 -7.96
N ASP A 89 -7.00 4.07 -7.28
CA ASP A 89 -7.88 3.58 -6.22
C ASP A 89 -7.13 2.44 -5.53
N ASP A 90 -6.95 2.47 -4.21
CA ASP A 90 -6.22 1.44 -3.45
C ASP A 90 -4.69 1.50 -3.54
N PHE A 91 -4.11 2.43 -2.76
CA PHE A 91 -2.75 2.39 -2.20
C PHE A 91 -2.37 1.03 -1.54
N GLN A 92 -3.30 0.07 -1.48
CA GLN A 92 -3.22 -1.17 -0.69
C GLN A 92 -2.56 -2.34 -1.38
N ASN A 93 -2.31 -2.31 -2.70
CA ASN A 93 -1.71 -3.46 -3.37
C ASN A 93 -0.23 -3.27 -3.69
N PHE A 94 0.63 -3.31 -2.67
CA PHE A 94 2.08 -3.52 -2.87
C PHE A 94 2.37 -4.74 -3.78
N GLN A 95 1.48 -5.74 -3.76
CA GLN A 95 1.54 -6.89 -4.67
C GLN A 95 1.26 -6.57 -6.14
N SER A 96 0.52 -5.49 -6.46
CA SER A 96 0.29 -5.09 -7.85
C SER A 96 1.50 -4.35 -8.45
N VAL A 97 2.27 -3.67 -7.61
CA VAL A 97 3.50 -2.95 -8.01
C VAL A 97 4.71 -3.88 -8.04
N PHE A 98 4.79 -4.84 -7.11
CA PHE A 98 5.88 -5.81 -7.02
C PHE A 98 5.34 -7.22 -7.09
N ARG A 99 5.64 -7.95 -8.18
CA ARG A 99 5.12 -9.31 -8.41
C ARG A 99 5.44 -10.30 -7.28
N SER A 100 6.55 -10.09 -6.58
CA SER A 100 7.01 -10.93 -5.45
C SER A 100 6.54 -10.43 -4.08
N GLY A 101 5.75 -9.34 -4.03
CA GLY A 101 5.34 -8.70 -2.79
C GLY A 101 6.50 -8.09 -1.98
N LEU A 102 6.26 -7.91 -0.68
CA LEU A 102 7.19 -7.27 0.28
C LEU A 102 8.21 -8.26 0.90
N VAL A 103 8.57 -9.32 0.18
CA VAL A 103 9.50 -10.34 0.70
C VAL A 103 10.95 -9.90 0.57
N ASP A 104 11.26 -9.00 -0.37
CA ASP A 104 12.62 -8.55 -0.62
C ASP A 104 13.09 -7.53 0.44
N PRO A 105 14.18 -7.80 1.20
CA PRO A 105 14.67 -6.89 2.23
C PRO A 105 15.04 -5.49 1.75
N ALA A 106 15.57 -5.32 0.54
CA ALA A 106 15.93 -3.99 0.03
C ALA A 106 14.67 -3.18 -0.23
N LEU A 107 13.71 -3.78 -0.92
CA LEU A 107 12.43 -3.17 -1.22
C LEU A 107 11.66 -2.83 0.04
N LEU A 108 11.58 -3.76 0.99
CA LEU A 108 10.84 -3.57 2.23
C LEU A 108 11.41 -2.43 3.08
N ASN A 109 12.73 -2.34 3.20
CA ASN A 109 13.36 -1.21 3.89
C ASN A 109 13.14 0.11 3.15
N ALA A 110 13.13 0.12 1.81
CA ALA A 110 12.82 1.32 1.04
C ALA A 110 11.34 1.77 1.20
N VAL A 111 10.41 0.81 1.30
CA VAL A 111 9.00 1.08 1.64
C VAL A 111 8.89 1.67 3.06
N MET A 112 9.55 1.06 4.04
CA MET A 112 9.57 1.58 5.42
C MET A 112 10.13 3.00 5.47
N LEU A 113 11.19 3.30 4.73
CA LEU A 113 11.75 4.64 4.61
C LEU A 113 10.72 5.63 4.05
N SER A 114 10.08 5.30 2.92
CA SER A 114 9.11 6.20 2.28
C SER A 114 7.92 6.52 3.20
N LEU A 115 7.37 5.49 3.85
CA LEU A 115 6.27 5.65 4.80
C LEU A 115 6.69 6.43 6.05
N ALA A 116 7.82 6.09 6.67
CA ALA A 116 8.32 6.79 7.86
C ALA A 116 8.66 8.26 7.58
N PHE A 117 9.26 8.55 6.42
CA PHE A 117 9.55 9.91 5.98
C PHE A 117 8.27 10.74 5.87
N THR A 118 7.23 10.17 5.28
CA THR A 118 5.96 10.86 5.06
C THR A 118 5.19 11.03 6.38
N ALA A 119 5.14 10.00 7.21
CA ALA A 119 4.56 10.07 8.55
C ALA A 119 5.26 11.11 9.43
N ASN A 120 6.56 11.36 9.22
CA ASN A 120 7.33 12.39 9.90
C ASN A 120 7.28 13.78 9.22
N GLY A 121 6.26 14.03 8.38
CA GLY A 121 6.05 15.34 7.74
C GLY A 121 7.13 15.72 6.71
N GLY A 122 7.82 14.73 6.13
CA GLY A 122 8.88 14.96 5.16
C GLY A 122 10.23 15.36 5.77
N VAL A 123 10.43 15.11 7.06
CA VAL A 123 11.70 15.37 7.76
C VAL A 123 12.45 14.05 7.98
N ILE A 124 13.75 14.02 7.68
CA ILE A 124 14.58 12.84 7.97
C ILE A 124 14.88 12.77 9.46
N ASN A 125 14.54 11.64 10.08
CA ASN A 125 14.86 11.31 11.46
C ASN A 125 15.74 10.05 11.55
N LYS A 126 16.08 9.63 12.77
CA LYS A 126 16.88 8.43 13.03
C LYS A 126 16.28 7.16 12.41
N GLU A 127 14.96 7.01 12.46
CA GLU A 127 14.25 5.87 11.87
C GLU A 127 14.39 5.85 10.34
N CYS A 128 14.25 7.01 9.69
CA CYS A 128 14.48 7.14 8.25
C CYS A 128 15.92 6.77 7.87
N LEU A 129 16.91 7.27 8.62
CA LEU A 129 18.32 6.96 8.36
C LEU A 129 18.62 5.46 8.48
N LEU A 130 17.99 4.79 9.45
CA LEU A 130 18.12 3.35 9.63
C LEU A 130 17.62 2.58 8.40
N TYR A 131 16.38 2.81 7.98
CA TYR A 131 15.80 2.12 6.83
C TYR A 131 16.53 2.46 5.52
N ARG A 132 16.98 3.72 5.35
CA ARG A 132 17.83 4.11 4.21
C ARG A 132 19.13 3.32 4.18
N GLY A 133 19.82 3.23 5.31
CA GLY A 133 21.07 2.48 5.43
C GLY A 133 20.89 0.99 5.09
N GLN A 134 19.85 0.36 5.65
CA GLN A 134 19.53 -1.05 5.42
C GLN A 134 19.13 -1.32 3.96
N ALA A 135 18.33 -0.44 3.34
CA ALA A 135 17.99 -0.56 1.92
C ALA A 135 19.24 -0.49 1.03
N ILE A 136 20.11 0.50 1.25
CA ILE A 136 21.37 0.66 0.49
C ILE A 136 22.29 -0.54 0.68
N GLN A 137 22.42 -1.05 1.91
CA GLN A 137 23.22 -2.24 2.20
C GLN A 137 22.72 -3.44 1.38
N HIS A 138 21.43 -3.73 1.45
CA HIS A 138 20.83 -4.86 0.73
C HIS A 138 20.84 -4.71 -0.79
N ILE A 139 20.81 -3.48 -1.32
CA ILE A 139 21.01 -3.20 -2.75
C ILE A 139 22.45 -3.52 -3.15
N ARG A 140 23.44 -3.05 -2.37
CA ARG A 140 24.86 -3.32 -2.65
C ARG A 140 25.15 -4.82 -2.63
N GLU A 141 24.68 -5.53 -1.62
CA GLU A 141 24.84 -6.99 -1.51
C GLU A 141 24.30 -7.71 -2.76
N ARG A 142 23.17 -7.28 -3.32
CA ARG A 142 22.61 -7.87 -4.55
C ARG A 142 23.41 -7.54 -5.79
N ILE A 143 23.81 -6.28 -5.96
CA ILE A 143 24.52 -5.82 -7.16
C ILE A 143 25.96 -6.37 -7.19
N SER A 144 26.56 -6.63 -6.02
CA SER A 144 27.90 -7.22 -5.93
C SER A 144 27.95 -8.72 -6.29
N MET A 145 26.83 -9.39 -6.56
CA MET A 145 26.81 -10.79 -6.99
C MET A 145 26.88 -10.88 -8.53
N PRO A 146 28.01 -11.30 -9.11
CA PRO A 146 28.29 -11.17 -10.55
C PRO A 146 27.34 -11.95 -11.47
N ASP A 147 26.66 -12.99 -10.96
CA ASP A 147 25.77 -13.86 -11.76
C ASP A 147 24.28 -13.62 -11.52
N LYS A 148 23.91 -12.63 -10.69
CA LYS A 148 22.50 -12.41 -10.33
C LYS A 148 21.92 -11.26 -11.13
N VAL A 149 20.96 -11.59 -11.99
CA VAL A 149 20.13 -10.60 -12.69
C VAL A 149 19.48 -9.67 -11.66
N VAL A 150 19.55 -8.38 -11.92
CA VAL A 150 18.94 -7.35 -11.07
C VAL A 150 17.43 -7.57 -11.05
N SER A 151 16.90 -7.81 -9.84
CA SER A 151 15.48 -8.08 -9.67
C SER A 151 14.63 -6.81 -9.79
N GLU A 152 13.38 -6.99 -10.18
CA GLU A 152 12.34 -5.95 -10.15
C GLU A 152 12.27 -5.23 -8.79
N SER A 153 12.36 -5.99 -7.69
CA SER A 153 12.36 -5.45 -6.33
C SER A 153 13.57 -4.56 -6.04
N THR A 154 14.74 -4.87 -6.60
CA THR A 154 15.95 -4.05 -6.47
C THR A 154 15.78 -2.71 -7.19
N ILE A 155 15.23 -2.72 -8.41
CA ILE A 155 14.92 -1.49 -9.16
C ILE A 155 13.86 -0.67 -8.42
N GLY A 156 12.82 -1.32 -7.91
CA GLY A 156 11.81 -0.72 -7.03
C GLY A 156 12.39 -0.02 -5.81
N ALA A 157 13.30 -0.69 -5.11
CA ALA A 157 13.97 -0.13 -3.94
C ALA A 157 14.76 1.14 -4.27
N ILE A 158 15.49 1.14 -5.39
CA ILE A 158 16.23 2.32 -5.86
C ILE A 158 15.26 3.46 -6.22
N LEU A 159 14.16 3.17 -6.90
CA LEU A 159 13.15 4.19 -7.25
C LEU A 159 12.50 4.83 -6.02
N LEU A 160 12.26 4.06 -4.97
CA LEU A 160 11.75 4.59 -3.70
C LEU A 160 12.77 5.48 -2.98
N LEU A 161 14.06 5.13 -3.04
CA LEU A 161 15.14 6.01 -2.55
C LEU A 161 15.18 7.33 -3.32
N VAL A 162 15.12 7.27 -4.66
CA VAL A 162 15.02 8.45 -5.53
C VAL A 162 13.82 9.32 -5.15
N GLY A 163 12.67 8.71 -4.86
CA GLY A 163 11.47 9.44 -4.48
C GLY A 163 11.65 10.28 -3.21
N VAL A 164 12.27 9.72 -2.18
CA VAL A 164 12.58 10.43 -0.93
C VAL A 164 13.58 11.56 -1.18
N GLU A 165 14.63 11.30 -1.96
CA GLU A 165 15.66 12.29 -2.31
C GLU A 165 15.12 13.45 -3.13
N ALA A 166 14.20 13.18 -4.07
CA ALA A 166 13.51 14.20 -4.83
C ALA A 166 12.70 15.13 -3.92
N ARG A 167 12.04 14.60 -2.88
CA ARG A 167 11.30 15.40 -1.90
C ARG A 167 12.21 16.20 -0.97
N LEU A 168 13.43 15.73 -0.73
CA LEU A 168 14.45 16.46 -0.01
C LEU A 168 15.15 17.54 -0.85
N GLY A 169 14.87 17.59 -2.16
CA GLY A 169 15.54 18.52 -3.09
C GLY A 169 17.00 18.15 -3.37
N THR A 170 17.43 16.91 -3.09
CA THR A 170 18.81 16.47 -3.30
C THR A 170 19.03 15.98 -4.72
N THR A 171 19.08 16.92 -5.67
CA THR A 171 19.14 16.65 -7.12
C THR A 171 20.34 15.81 -7.54
N SER A 172 21.50 16.00 -6.91
CA SER A 172 22.70 15.20 -7.20
C SER A 172 22.54 13.72 -6.86
N GLN A 173 21.81 13.40 -5.78
CA GLN A 173 21.51 12.01 -5.40
C GLN A 173 20.50 11.39 -6.35
N VAL A 174 19.45 12.15 -6.72
CA VAL A 174 18.46 11.73 -7.72
C VAL A 174 19.15 11.36 -9.04
N GLN A 175 20.04 12.21 -9.55
CA GLN A 175 20.78 11.95 -10.79
C GLN A 175 21.68 10.72 -10.68
N LEU A 176 22.38 10.54 -9.56
CA LEU A 176 23.23 9.38 -9.32
C LEU A 176 22.42 8.09 -9.33
N HIS A 177 21.31 8.05 -8.59
CA HIS A 177 20.46 6.86 -8.49
C HIS A 177 19.73 6.56 -9.80
N MET A 178 19.29 7.58 -10.55
CA MET A 178 18.70 7.40 -11.88
C MET A 178 19.73 6.92 -12.91
N GLY A 179 20.96 7.43 -12.87
CA GLY A 179 22.06 6.93 -13.68
C GLY A 179 22.38 5.46 -13.38
N ALA A 180 22.32 5.06 -12.11
CA ALA A 180 22.45 3.66 -11.72
C ALA A 180 21.32 2.80 -12.29
N ILE A 181 20.06 3.25 -12.25
CA ILE A 181 18.94 2.53 -12.87
C ILE A 181 19.17 2.35 -14.38
N GLN A 182 19.60 3.41 -15.08
CA GLN A 182 19.86 3.34 -16.51
C GLN A 182 20.99 2.35 -16.83
N TYR A 183 22.05 2.35 -16.04
CA TYR A 183 23.11 1.36 -16.15
C TYR A 183 22.59 -0.07 -15.95
N LEU A 184 21.80 -0.33 -14.89
CA LEU A 184 21.26 -1.66 -14.60
C LEU A 184 20.31 -2.14 -15.70
N LEU A 185 19.48 -1.26 -16.26
CA LEU A 185 18.57 -1.58 -17.36
C LEU A 185 19.30 -1.86 -18.67
N ASN A 186 20.42 -1.18 -18.93
CA ASN A 186 21.23 -1.41 -20.13
C ASN A 186 22.14 -2.64 -20.00
N ALA A 187 22.60 -2.95 -18.79
CA ALA A 187 23.45 -4.10 -18.50
C ALA A 187 22.65 -5.42 -18.46
N CYS A 188 21.35 -5.37 -18.12
CA CYS A 188 20.47 -6.52 -18.21
C CYS A 188 19.91 -6.62 -19.63
N GLU A 189 20.06 -7.76 -20.31
CA GLU A 189 19.41 -7.99 -21.60
C GLU A 189 17.89 -7.73 -21.50
N PRO A 190 17.26 -7.13 -22.54
CA PRO A 190 15.84 -6.75 -22.53
C PRO A 190 14.86 -7.91 -22.29
N VAL A 191 15.33 -9.15 -22.38
CA VAL A 191 14.55 -10.38 -22.17
C VAL A 191 14.37 -10.73 -20.69
N VAL A 192 15.22 -10.21 -19.78
CA VAL A 192 15.35 -10.80 -18.43
C VAL A 192 14.64 -10.00 -17.33
N VAL A 193 14.40 -8.70 -17.51
CA VAL A 193 13.73 -7.87 -16.49
C VAL A 193 12.33 -7.46 -16.95
N ASN A 194 11.35 -8.31 -16.67
CA ASN A 194 9.94 -7.96 -16.81
C ASN A 194 9.56 -6.92 -15.75
N LEU A 195 9.66 -5.62 -16.07
CA LEU A 195 9.23 -4.54 -15.19
C LEU A 195 7.69 -4.44 -15.14
N THR A 196 7.13 -4.20 -13.94
CA THR A 196 5.71 -3.86 -13.80
C THR A 196 5.40 -2.48 -14.37
N GLN A 197 4.13 -2.23 -14.68
CA GLN A 197 3.69 -0.93 -15.20
C GLN A 197 3.95 0.20 -14.20
N GLY A 198 3.83 -0.07 -12.89
CA GLY A 198 4.16 0.91 -11.83
C GLY A 198 5.62 1.37 -11.89
N ILE A 199 6.56 0.43 -12.03
CA ILE A 199 7.99 0.74 -12.14
C ILE A 199 8.30 1.53 -13.42
N LYS A 200 7.71 1.13 -14.56
CA LYS A 200 7.87 1.86 -15.83
C LYS A 200 7.39 3.31 -15.73
N ARG A 201 6.22 3.53 -15.10
CA ARG A 201 5.69 4.88 -14.86
C ARG A 201 6.58 5.70 -13.94
N ALA A 202 7.09 5.11 -12.86
CA ALA A 202 7.99 5.79 -11.94
C ALA A 202 9.27 6.26 -12.65
N ILE A 203 9.89 5.38 -13.46
CA ILE A 203 11.05 5.74 -14.28
C ILE A 203 10.72 6.91 -15.20
N PHE A 204 9.61 6.82 -15.95
CA PHE A 204 9.18 7.91 -16.83
C PHE A 204 9.03 9.24 -16.08
N TRP A 205 8.42 9.21 -14.89
CA TRP A 205 8.18 10.40 -14.09
C TRP A 205 9.46 11.07 -13.59
N TYR A 206 10.46 10.28 -13.15
CA TYR A 206 11.74 10.82 -12.68
C TYR A 206 12.67 11.28 -13.80
N VAL A 207 12.49 10.77 -15.03
CA VAL A 207 13.28 11.20 -16.21
C VAL A 207 12.75 12.51 -16.82
N ASN A 208 11.44 12.75 -16.76
CA ASN A 208 10.80 13.90 -17.42
C ASN A 208 10.49 15.08 -16.48
N ARG A 209 11.15 15.15 -15.31
CA ARG A 209 10.98 16.21 -14.32
C ARG A 209 12.22 17.08 -14.22
#